data_AF-A0A6B1XHK0-F1
#
_entry.id   AF-A0A6B1XHK0-F1
#
_cell.length_a   1.000
_cell.length_b   1.000
_cell.length_c   1.000
_cell.angle_alpha   90.00
_cell.angle_beta   90.00
_cell.angle_gamma   90.00
#
_symmetry.space_group_name_H-M   'P 1'
#
loop_
_entity.id
_entity.type
_entity.pdbx_description
1 polymer ?
#
loop_
_entity_poly.entity_id
_entity_poly.type
_entity_poly.pdbx_seq_one_letter_code
_entity_poly.pdbx_strand_id
1 'polypeptide(L)'
;MVFYMKTVFISYFRSEVNKEKLDRLIKLLEESDIRVIIDERNLEIGGDLPLFMEKNLVESDFIIVILTSGYKKRADDREGGVGYEAAIMAASLSKRETIKKFLPVTFETYRDEIVPVFLASKLASDLSDNLDSITFKGAVKKLKRTILGISMTSQPTPKAGPSKVVRVADEADTTLISDNDNKNTQIMLISIDSDEVTQPRNDGAPGSALYEVPFRLNHYPNRTWQQLFLANWRSPSQFTLMHRGNIAKISGDRIILDGTTIEEVRDYHLKTLKIVIQDTNKQYKRLMIKEQQRLDHDLEIKNKQRDKVRSVINDLRF
;
A
#
# COMPACT_ATOMS: atom_id res chain seq x y z
N MET A 1 -2.14 0.95 -36.05
CA MET A 1 -1.92 1.03 -34.60
C MET A 1 -3.26 0.76 -33.94
N VAL A 2 -3.43 -0.41 -33.30
CA VAL A 2 -4.68 -0.73 -32.61
C VAL A 2 -4.67 0.05 -31.29
N PHE A 3 -5.55 1.03 -31.14
CA PHE A 3 -5.75 1.70 -29.85
C PHE A 3 -6.44 0.70 -28.93
N TYR A 4 -5.70 0.18 -27.95
CA TYR A 4 -6.26 -0.73 -26.96
C TYR A 4 -7.01 0.08 -25.90
N MET A 5 -8.34 0.08 -25.99
CA MET A 5 -9.21 0.76 -25.03
C MET A 5 -9.16 0.06 -23.68
N LYS A 6 -8.82 0.82 -22.62
CA LYS A 6 -8.69 0.26 -21.26
C LYS A 6 -10.05 -0.11 -20.70
N THR A 7 -10.16 -1.29 -20.11
CA THR A 7 -11.38 -1.79 -19.49
C THR A 7 -11.30 -1.70 -17.97
N VAL A 8 -12.31 -1.12 -17.34
CA VAL A 8 -12.43 -0.97 -15.88
C VAL A 8 -13.70 -1.65 -15.40
N PHE A 9 -13.57 -2.58 -14.47
CA PHE A 9 -14.71 -3.12 -13.74
C PHE A 9 -14.92 -2.37 -12.43
N ILE A 10 -16.17 -2.01 -12.10
CA ILE A 10 -16.53 -1.37 -10.84
C ILE A 10 -17.18 -2.40 -9.91
N SER A 11 -16.50 -2.73 -8.81
CA SER A 11 -17.03 -3.51 -7.70
C SER A 11 -17.53 -2.58 -6.60
N TYR A 12 -18.76 -2.80 -6.12
CA TYR A 12 -19.41 -1.94 -5.13
C TYR A 12 -20.49 -2.68 -4.35
N PHE A 13 -20.84 -2.15 -3.17
CA PHE A 13 -22.01 -2.64 -2.43
C PHE A 13 -23.25 -1.82 -2.79
N ARG A 14 -24.14 -2.42 -3.58
CA ARG A 14 -25.32 -1.77 -4.16
C ARG A 14 -26.20 -1.01 -3.17
N SER A 15 -26.37 -1.53 -1.97
CA SER A 15 -27.26 -0.93 -0.96
C SER A 15 -26.69 0.34 -0.31
N GLU A 16 -25.39 0.61 -0.44
CA GLU A 16 -24.72 1.74 0.24
C GLU A 16 -24.13 2.76 -0.73
N VAL A 17 -24.04 2.46 -2.02
CA VAL A 17 -23.39 3.36 -2.97
C VAL A 17 -24.21 4.62 -3.26
N ASN A 18 -23.53 5.77 -3.32
CA ASN A 18 -24.11 6.99 -3.86
C ASN A 18 -24.24 6.88 -5.39
N LYS A 19 -25.46 6.67 -5.89
CA LYS A 19 -25.74 6.47 -7.33
C LYS A 19 -25.37 7.66 -8.20
N GLU A 20 -25.64 8.89 -7.75
CA GLU A 20 -25.34 10.10 -8.53
C GLU A 20 -23.83 10.22 -8.80
N LYS A 21 -23.02 10.01 -7.76
CA LYS A 21 -21.55 10.02 -7.88
C LYS A 21 -21.03 8.86 -8.70
N LEU A 22 -21.62 7.67 -8.57
CA LEU A 22 -21.28 6.51 -9.37
C LEU A 22 -21.54 6.77 -10.87
N ASP A 23 -22.73 7.23 -11.23
CA ASP A 23 -23.06 7.54 -12.63
C ASP A 23 -22.18 8.65 -13.19
N ARG A 24 -21.88 9.68 -12.39
CA ARG A 24 -20.97 10.74 -12.79
C ARG A 24 -19.55 10.22 -13.02
N LEU A 25 -19.05 9.35 -12.15
CA LEU A 25 -17.75 8.71 -12.32
C LEU A 25 -17.71 7.88 -13.61
N ILE A 26 -18.73 7.03 -13.83
CA ILE A 26 -18.82 6.19 -15.03
C ILE A 26 -18.80 7.05 -16.29
N LYS A 27 -19.65 8.07 -16.37
CA LYS A 27 -19.69 8.99 -17.51
C LYS A 27 -18.34 9.65 -17.76
N LEU A 28 -17.67 10.12 -16.71
CA LEU A 28 -16.36 10.73 -16.83
C LEU A 28 -15.32 9.73 -17.35
N LEU A 29 -15.32 8.47 -16.89
CA LEU A 29 -14.40 7.45 -17.40
C LEU A 29 -14.66 7.14 -18.87
N GLU A 30 -15.91 6.95 -19.26
CA GLU A 30 -16.33 6.68 -20.65
C GLU A 30 -15.95 7.83 -21.61
N GLU A 31 -16.12 9.08 -21.17
CA GLU A 31 -15.66 10.29 -21.90
C GLU A 31 -14.13 10.37 -22.09
N SER A 32 -13.36 9.45 -21.49
CA SER A 32 -11.90 9.39 -21.59
C SER A 32 -11.41 8.10 -22.23
N ASP A 33 -12.24 7.49 -23.09
CA ASP A 33 -11.95 6.24 -23.81
C ASP A 33 -11.59 5.08 -22.87
N ILE A 34 -12.27 5.00 -21.74
CA ILE A 34 -12.19 3.90 -20.78
C ILE A 34 -13.52 3.15 -20.83
N ARG A 35 -13.49 1.87 -21.19
CA ARG A 35 -14.66 1.00 -21.17
C ARG A 35 -15.00 0.63 -19.73
N VAL A 36 -16.18 1.00 -19.26
CA VAL A 36 -16.64 0.64 -17.91
C VAL A 36 -17.53 -0.60 -17.97
N ILE A 37 -17.31 -1.52 -17.02
CA ILE A 37 -18.15 -2.69 -16.79
C ILE A 37 -18.73 -2.61 -15.38
N ILE A 38 -20.05 -2.79 -15.27
CA ILE A 38 -20.80 -2.81 -14.01
C ILE A 38 -22.03 -3.72 -14.15
N ASP A 39 -22.37 -4.44 -13.09
CA ASP A 39 -23.49 -5.40 -13.10
C ASP A 39 -24.82 -4.75 -13.52
N GLU A 40 -25.11 -3.52 -13.05
CA GLU A 40 -26.31 -2.76 -13.40
C GLU A 40 -26.52 -2.51 -14.90
N ARG A 41 -25.45 -2.51 -15.70
CA ARG A 41 -25.52 -2.23 -17.14
C ARG A 41 -25.19 -3.43 -18.00
N ASN A 42 -24.43 -4.39 -17.46
CA ASN A 42 -23.80 -5.45 -18.25
C ASN A 42 -24.24 -6.86 -17.84
N LEU A 43 -25.00 -7.01 -16.76
CA LEU A 43 -25.60 -8.29 -16.37
C LEU A 43 -27.09 -8.31 -16.71
N GLU A 44 -27.51 -9.33 -17.45
CA GLU A 44 -28.92 -9.53 -17.81
C GLU A 44 -29.73 -10.11 -16.64
N ILE A 45 -31.04 -9.87 -16.65
CA ILE A 45 -31.95 -10.45 -15.65
C ILE A 45 -31.93 -11.99 -15.80
N GLY A 46 -31.73 -12.68 -14.68
CA GLY A 46 -31.51 -14.14 -14.66
C GLY A 46 -30.05 -14.55 -14.86
N GLY A 47 -29.14 -13.58 -15.08
CA GLY A 47 -27.71 -13.80 -15.14
C GLY A 47 -27.12 -14.16 -13.79
N ASP A 48 -26.01 -14.90 -13.84
CA ASP A 48 -25.26 -15.33 -12.66
C ASP A 48 -24.31 -14.23 -12.18
N LEU A 49 -24.78 -13.42 -11.21
CA LEU A 49 -24.01 -12.32 -10.61
C LEU A 49 -22.65 -12.80 -10.08
N PRO A 50 -22.58 -13.89 -9.30
CA PRO A 50 -21.36 -14.61 -9.04
C PRO A 50 -20.36 -14.68 -10.21
N LEU A 51 -20.73 -15.40 -11.27
CA LEU A 51 -19.86 -15.67 -12.41
C LEU A 51 -19.45 -14.38 -13.14
N PHE A 52 -20.37 -13.42 -13.23
CA PHE A 52 -20.11 -12.11 -13.80
C PHE A 52 -19.01 -11.36 -13.03
N MET A 53 -19.06 -11.36 -11.70
CA MET A 53 -18.04 -10.72 -10.85
C MET A 53 -16.67 -11.38 -11.08
N GLU A 54 -16.58 -12.71 -10.97
CA GLU A 54 -15.32 -13.46 -11.12
C GLU A 54 -14.66 -13.20 -12.48
N LYS A 55 -15.44 -13.27 -13.56
CA LYS A 55 -14.97 -13.00 -14.91
C LYS A 55 -14.35 -11.62 -15.03
N ASN A 56 -15.06 -10.59 -14.58
CA ASN A 56 -14.62 -9.20 -14.76
C ASN A 56 -13.45 -8.82 -13.86
N LEU A 57 -13.29 -9.50 -12.72
CA LEU A 57 -12.11 -9.38 -11.87
C LEU A 57 -10.83 -9.90 -12.53
N VAL A 58 -10.93 -10.88 -13.43
CA VAL A 58 -9.80 -11.42 -14.19
C VAL A 58 -9.56 -10.63 -15.48
N GLU A 59 -10.61 -10.39 -16.27
CA GLU A 59 -10.48 -9.90 -17.65
C GLU A 59 -10.26 -8.38 -17.79
N SER A 60 -10.72 -7.58 -16.82
CA SER A 60 -10.57 -6.11 -16.92
C SER A 60 -9.10 -5.68 -16.85
N ASP A 61 -8.73 -4.47 -17.29
CA ASP A 61 -7.39 -3.93 -17.06
C ASP A 61 -7.22 -3.40 -15.63
N PHE A 62 -8.30 -2.84 -15.05
CA PHE A 62 -8.35 -2.30 -13.70
C PHE A 62 -9.68 -2.63 -13.03
N ILE A 63 -9.66 -2.68 -11.70
CA ILE A 63 -10.85 -2.87 -10.85
C ILE A 63 -10.97 -1.65 -9.94
N ILE A 64 -12.03 -0.87 -10.09
CA ILE A 64 -12.39 0.15 -9.11
C ILE A 64 -13.19 -0.53 -8.01
N VAL A 65 -12.79 -0.34 -6.75
CA VAL A 65 -13.51 -0.85 -5.59
C VAL A 65 -14.09 0.33 -4.83
N ILE A 66 -15.43 0.44 -4.80
CA ILE A 66 -16.13 1.48 -4.06
C ILE A 66 -16.20 1.10 -2.59
N LEU A 67 -15.48 1.86 -1.76
CA LEU A 67 -15.34 1.62 -0.34
C LEU A 67 -16.58 2.09 0.41
N THR A 68 -17.18 1.17 1.17
CA THR A 68 -18.25 1.44 2.13
C THR A 68 -18.10 0.49 3.32
N SER A 69 -18.76 0.81 4.44
CA SER A 69 -18.70 -0.04 5.65
C SER A 69 -19.24 -1.44 5.38
N GLY A 70 -20.35 -1.57 4.66
CA GLY A 70 -20.94 -2.84 4.27
C GLY A 70 -20.11 -3.60 3.24
N TYR A 71 -19.45 -2.91 2.30
CA TYR A 71 -18.50 -3.56 1.39
C TYR A 71 -17.36 -4.19 2.19
N LYS A 72 -16.70 -3.44 3.09
CA LYS A 72 -15.65 -3.97 3.97
C LYS A 72 -16.13 -5.18 4.76
N LYS A 73 -17.30 -5.08 5.41
CA LYS A 73 -17.84 -6.17 6.22
C LYS A 73 -18.01 -7.45 5.39
N ARG A 74 -18.61 -7.35 4.20
CA ARG A 74 -18.82 -8.52 3.31
C ARG A 74 -17.54 -9.07 2.74
N ALA A 75 -16.56 -8.20 2.51
CA ALA A 75 -15.25 -8.57 2.03
C ALA A 75 -14.50 -9.34 3.14
N ASP A 76 -14.44 -8.79 4.36
CA ASP A 76 -13.61 -9.31 5.45
C ASP A 76 -14.26 -10.46 6.26
N ASP A 77 -15.61 -10.52 6.35
CA ASP A 77 -16.33 -11.55 7.12
C ASP A 77 -16.36 -12.91 6.41
N ARG A 78 -16.03 -13.98 7.15
CA ARG A 78 -15.98 -15.37 6.67
C ARG A 78 -17.25 -16.20 6.94
N GLU A 79 -18.24 -15.64 7.64
CA GLU A 79 -19.45 -16.36 8.05
C GLU A 79 -20.68 -15.87 7.27
N GLY A 80 -21.35 -16.79 6.56
CA GLY A 80 -22.69 -16.51 6.00
C GLY A 80 -23.04 -17.17 4.67
N GLY A 81 -22.17 -17.97 4.05
CA GLY A 81 -22.50 -18.70 2.81
C GLY A 81 -22.76 -17.83 1.57
N VAL A 82 -22.77 -16.51 1.74
CA VAL A 82 -22.70 -15.47 0.70
C VAL A 82 -21.30 -14.83 0.71
N GLY A 83 -20.28 -15.64 1.05
CA GLY A 83 -18.85 -15.28 1.06
C GLY A 83 -18.27 -15.17 -0.35
N TYR A 84 -18.97 -14.49 -1.25
CA TYR A 84 -18.66 -14.52 -2.67
C TYR A 84 -17.29 -13.91 -3.01
N GLU A 85 -16.80 -12.95 -2.22
CA GLU A 85 -15.50 -12.29 -2.46
C GLU A 85 -14.37 -12.81 -1.57
N ALA A 86 -14.66 -13.54 -0.49
CA ALA A 86 -13.65 -14.10 0.42
C ALA A 86 -12.61 -14.98 -0.30
N ALA A 87 -12.96 -15.49 -1.48
CA ALA A 87 -12.11 -16.25 -2.41
C ALA A 87 -11.54 -15.41 -3.57
N ILE A 88 -12.19 -14.31 -3.98
CA ILE A 88 -11.57 -13.28 -4.84
C ILE A 88 -10.35 -12.66 -4.13
N MET A 89 -10.44 -12.56 -2.80
CA MET A 89 -9.38 -12.21 -1.86
C MET A 89 -8.19 -13.17 -1.79
N ALA A 90 -8.23 -14.39 -2.37
CA ALA A 90 -7.12 -15.34 -2.36
C ALA A 90 -6.36 -15.41 -3.72
N ALA A 91 -7.06 -15.24 -4.84
CA ALA A 91 -6.57 -15.61 -6.18
C ALA A 91 -5.83 -14.51 -6.96
N SER A 92 -5.64 -13.31 -6.40
CA SER A 92 -4.63 -12.37 -6.90
C SER A 92 -3.25 -12.53 -6.21
N LEU A 93 -3.13 -13.36 -5.17
CA LEU A 93 -1.97 -13.49 -4.27
C LEU A 93 -0.72 -14.22 -4.82
N SER A 94 -0.41 -14.21 -6.12
CA SER A 94 0.90 -14.77 -6.58
C SER A 94 1.61 -14.06 -7.74
N LYS A 95 1.07 -12.97 -8.31
CA LYS A 95 1.78 -12.16 -9.30
C LYS A 95 1.65 -10.66 -9.00
N ARG A 96 2.79 -9.96 -8.90
CA ARG A 96 2.89 -8.52 -8.56
C ARG A 96 2.06 -7.60 -9.48
N GLU A 97 1.71 -8.04 -10.68
CA GLU A 97 0.91 -7.29 -11.65
C GLU A 97 -0.55 -7.14 -11.21
N THR A 98 -1.14 -8.16 -10.58
CA THR A 98 -2.57 -8.19 -10.22
C THR A 98 -2.92 -7.22 -9.09
N ILE A 99 -1.97 -6.86 -8.22
CA ILE A 99 -2.23 -5.94 -7.09
C ILE A 99 -2.25 -4.46 -7.55
N LYS A 100 -1.66 -4.11 -8.70
CA LYS A 100 -1.77 -2.75 -9.28
C LYS A 100 -3.11 -2.51 -9.97
N LYS A 101 -3.87 -3.59 -10.20
CA LYS A 101 -5.17 -3.59 -10.87
C LYS A 101 -6.27 -2.96 -10.01
N PHE A 102 -6.22 -3.13 -8.69
CA PHE A 102 -7.26 -2.67 -7.77
C PHE A 102 -7.04 -1.21 -7.35
N LEU A 103 -8.07 -0.40 -7.57
CA LEU A 103 -8.11 1.05 -7.35
C LEU A 103 -9.21 1.35 -6.31
N PRO A 104 -8.86 1.56 -5.03
CA PRO A 104 -9.84 1.93 -4.01
C PRO A 104 -10.38 3.34 -4.27
N VAL A 105 -11.69 3.52 -4.18
CA VAL A 105 -12.39 4.80 -4.37
C VAL A 105 -13.45 4.96 -3.28
N THR A 106 -13.59 6.14 -2.69
CA THR A 106 -14.67 6.42 -1.73
C THR A 106 -15.51 7.61 -2.19
N PHE A 107 -16.82 7.54 -1.95
CA PHE A 107 -17.77 8.66 -2.15
C PHE A 107 -18.15 9.35 -0.83
N GLU A 108 -17.72 8.78 0.29
CA GLU A 108 -17.82 9.32 1.64
C GLU A 108 -16.44 9.80 2.09
N THR A 109 -16.39 10.65 3.13
CA THR A 109 -15.11 11.04 3.76
C THR A 109 -14.26 9.81 4.05
N TYR A 110 -13.02 9.83 3.56
CA TYR A 110 -12.10 8.71 3.74
C TYR A 110 -11.90 8.38 5.23
N ARG A 111 -11.98 7.08 5.53
CA ARG A 111 -11.89 6.48 6.85
C ARG A 111 -11.24 5.11 6.73
N ASP A 112 -10.29 4.76 7.58
CA ASP A 112 -9.63 3.44 7.51
C ASP A 112 -10.62 2.30 7.81
N GLU A 113 -11.70 2.60 8.53
CA GLU A 113 -12.75 1.65 8.91
C GLU A 113 -13.62 1.19 7.74
N ILE A 114 -13.56 1.83 6.57
CA ILE A 114 -14.31 1.40 5.37
C ILE A 114 -13.43 0.64 4.37
N VAL A 115 -12.15 0.43 4.69
CA VAL A 115 -11.16 -0.20 3.79
C VAL A 115 -11.04 -1.70 4.09
N PRO A 116 -11.29 -2.61 3.13
CA PRO A 116 -11.02 -4.03 3.27
C PRO A 116 -9.54 -4.31 3.55
N VAL A 117 -9.25 -5.40 4.28
CA VAL A 117 -7.87 -5.73 4.71
C VAL A 117 -6.89 -5.82 3.52
N PHE A 118 -7.33 -6.39 2.39
CA PHE A 118 -6.48 -6.55 1.20
C PHE A 118 -6.14 -5.22 0.47
N LEU A 119 -6.86 -4.13 0.77
CA LEU A 119 -6.64 -2.80 0.20
C LEU A 119 -5.99 -1.82 1.19
N ALA A 120 -5.74 -2.23 2.44
CA ALA A 120 -5.22 -1.33 3.48
C ALA A 120 -3.89 -0.64 3.12
N SER A 121 -3.07 -1.24 2.25
CA SER A 121 -1.80 -0.66 1.79
C SER A 121 -1.92 0.20 0.51
N LYS A 122 -3.14 0.50 0.03
CA LYS A 122 -3.37 1.17 -1.26
C LYS A 122 -3.83 2.60 -1.05
N LEU A 123 -3.34 3.50 -1.89
CA LEU A 123 -3.83 4.86 -1.93
C LEU A 123 -5.25 4.87 -2.51
N ALA A 124 -6.23 5.29 -1.72
CA ALA A 124 -7.59 5.50 -2.18
C ALA A 124 -7.72 6.83 -2.93
N SER A 125 -8.59 6.87 -3.94
CA SER A 125 -9.07 8.11 -4.53
C SER A 125 -10.29 8.59 -3.75
N ASP A 126 -10.14 9.70 -3.04
CA ASP A 126 -11.24 10.33 -2.32
C ASP A 126 -12.09 11.18 -3.28
N LEU A 127 -13.36 10.80 -3.44
CA LEU A 127 -14.38 11.48 -4.23
C LEU A 127 -15.55 11.92 -3.31
N SER A 128 -15.28 12.20 -2.04
CA SER A 128 -16.27 12.64 -1.04
C SER A 128 -16.88 14.00 -1.31
N ASP A 129 -16.16 14.88 -1.99
CA ASP A 129 -16.61 16.24 -2.24
C ASP A 129 -17.70 16.33 -3.32
N ASN A 130 -18.32 17.50 -3.43
CA ASN A 130 -19.35 17.79 -4.44
C ASN A 130 -18.81 17.61 -5.86
N LEU A 131 -19.67 17.20 -6.80
CA LEU A 131 -19.30 16.87 -8.19
C LEU A 131 -18.61 18.02 -8.94
N ASP A 132 -18.95 19.27 -8.60
CA ASP A 132 -18.40 20.45 -9.26
C ASP A 132 -17.11 20.97 -8.62
N SER A 133 -16.73 20.44 -7.46
CA SER A 133 -15.54 20.86 -6.71
C SER A 133 -14.24 20.59 -7.48
N ILE A 134 -13.24 21.44 -7.25
CA ILE A 134 -11.89 21.30 -7.82
C ILE A 134 -11.23 20.01 -7.30
N THR A 135 -11.48 19.66 -6.04
CA THR A 135 -11.00 18.45 -5.37
C THR A 135 -11.55 17.19 -6.02
N PHE A 136 -12.87 17.07 -6.22
CA PHE A 136 -13.49 15.95 -6.95
C PHE A 136 -12.92 15.80 -8.35
N LYS A 137 -12.89 16.89 -9.13
CA LYS A 137 -12.36 16.91 -10.50
C LYS A 137 -10.87 16.51 -10.54
N GLY A 138 -10.08 16.99 -9.58
CA GLY A 138 -8.67 16.65 -9.44
C GLY A 138 -8.43 15.17 -9.13
N ALA A 139 -9.23 14.60 -8.22
CA ALA A 139 -9.16 13.19 -7.87
C ALA A 139 -9.56 12.28 -9.03
N VAL A 140 -10.66 12.58 -9.75
CA VAL A 140 -11.04 11.84 -10.97
C VAL A 140 -9.96 11.94 -12.04
N LYS A 141 -9.35 13.12 -12.24
CA LYS A 141 -8.24 13.29 -13.19
C LYS A 141 -7.04 12.41 -12.84
N LYS A 142 -6.68 12.32 -11.55
CA LYS A 142 -5.61 11.45 -11.06
C LYS A 142 -5.94 9.96 -11.26
N LEU A 143 -7.19 9.57 -11.04
CA LEU A 143 -7.67 8.21 -11.27
C LEU A 143 -7.60 7.81 -12.76
N LYS A 144 -8.15 8.65 -13.65
CA LYS A 144 -8.05 8.47 -15.12
C LYS A 144 -6.60 8.34 -15.58
N ARG A 145 -5.73 9.21 -15.10
CA ARG A 145 -4.30 9.19 -15.41
C ARG A 145 -3.64 7.86 -15.03
N THR A 146 -4.04 7.29 -13.90
CA THR A 146 -3.56 5.99 -13.42
C THR A 146 -4.01 4.87 -14.36
N ILE A 147 -5.27 4.87 -14.76
CA ILE A 147 -5.85 3.85 -15.67
C ILE A 147 -5.22 3.92 -17.07
N LEU A 148 -5.00 5.14 -17.58
CA LEU A 148 -4.42 5.36 -18.90
C LEU A 148 -2.89 5.23 -18.93
N GLY A 149 -2.24 5.08 -17.78
CA GLY A 149 -0.77 4.97 -17.68
C GLY A 149 0.00 6.24 -18.06
N ILE A 150 -0.65 7.41 -18.04
CA ILE A 150 -0.06 8.68 -18.46
C ILE A 150 0.80 9.24 -17.31
N SER A 151 2.12 9.03 -17.34
CA SER A 151 3.05 9.64 -16.38
C SER A 151 3.31 11.11 -16.72
N MET A 152 3.46 12.00 -15.73
CA MET A 152 3.87 13.42 -15.95
C MET A 152 5.38 13.56 -16.24
N THR A 153 5.95 12.66 -17.04
CA THR A 153 7.37 12.70 -17.44
C THR A 153 7.60 13.36 -18.81
N SER A 154 6.61 14.09 -19.32
CA SER A 154 6.80 15.03 -20.43
C SER A 154 6.76 16.48 -19.94
N GLN A 155 7.71 16.86 -19.08
CA GLN A 155 8.27 18.21 -19.22
C GLN A 155 9.42 18.14 -20.23
N PRO A 156 9.49 19.05 -21.21
CA PRO A 156 10.56 19.06 -22.18
C PRO A 156 11.87 19.44 -21.47
N THR A 157 12.77 18.48 -21.29
CA THR A 157 14.16 18.75 -20.91
C THR A 157 14.88 19.44 -22.07
N PRO A 158 15.56 20.58 -21.86
CA PRO A 158 16.55 21.09 -22.81
C PRO A 158 17.66 20.05 -23.01
N LYS A 159 18.08 19.86 -24.27
CA LYS A 159 19.09 18.89 -24.71
C LYS A 159 20.37 18.94 -23.86
N ALA A 160 20.84 17.79 -23.37
CA ALA A 160 22.24 17.58 -23.02
C ALA A 160 22.64 16.08 -23.07
N GLY A 161 23.47 15.72 -24.05
CA GLY A 161 24.60 14.78 -23.98
C GLY A 161 24.36 13.27 -23.83
N PRO A 162 25.06 12.41 -24.61
CA PRO A 162 24.99 10.96 -24.45
C PRO A 162 25.86 10.52 -23.27
N SER A 163 25.38 9.61 -22.43
CA SER A 163 26.26 8.91 -21.48
C SER A 163 25.90 7.43 -21.36
N LYS A 164 26.97 6.65 -21.46
CA LYS A 164 27.04 5.20 -21.67
C LYS A 164 26.31 4.41 -20.60
N VAL A 165 25.54 3.43 -21.07
CA VAL A 165 25.11 2.26 -20.29
C VAL A 165 26.35 1.41 -20.01
N VAL A 166 26.72 1.24 -18.74
CA VAL A 166 27.61 0.17 -18.31
C VAL A 166 26.76 -0.88 -17.61
N ARG A 167 26.60 -2.03 -18.26
CA ARG A 167 26.14 -3.26 -17.61
C ARG A 167 27.37 -3.91 -16.96
N VAL A 168 27.24 -4.28 -15.70
CA VAL A 168 28.08 -5.33 -15.10
C VAL A 168 27.13 -6.35 -14.52
N ALA A 169 27.04 -7.48 -15.21
CA ALA A 169 26.66 -8.75 -14.60
C ALA A 169 27.97 -9.39 -14.12
N ASP A 170 27.95 -9.99 -12.93
CA ASP A 170 28.72 -11.19 -12.66
C ASP A 170 27.89 -12.08 -11.73
N GLU A 171 27.68 -13.30 -12.21
CA GLU A 171 27.07 -14.43 -11.53
C GLU A 171 28.13 -15.13 -10.68
N ALA A 172 27.85 -15.31 -9.39
CA ALA A 172 28.20 -16.51 -8.61
C ALA A 172 27.96 -16.22 -7.12
N ASP A 173 26.73 -16.46 -6.63
CA ASP A 173 26.55 -17.21 -5.39
C ASP A 173 25.10 -17.71 -5.32
N THR A 174 24.88 -18.91 -5.87
CA THR A 174 23.61 -19.63 -5.72
C THR A 174 23.82 -20.66 -4.65
N THR A 175 23.49 -20.37 -3.38
CA THR A 175 22.78 -21.32 -2.50
C THR A 175 22.39 -20.71 -1.14
N LEU A 176 21.09 -20.88 -0.81
CA LEU A 176 20.48 -20.81 0.53
C LEU A 176 20.09 -19.44 1.13
N ILE A 177 19.21 -18.68 0.48
CA ILE A 177 18.15 -17.92 1.21
C ILE A 177 16.84 -18.02 0.40
N SER A 178 15.79 -18.53 1.04
CA SER A 178 14.44 -18.62 0.50
C SER A 178 13.80 -17.22 0.36
N ASP A 179 13.99 -16.57 -0.77
CA ASP A 179 13.53 -15.19 -1.03
C ASP A 179 12.05 -15.10 -1.45
N ASN A 180 11.15 -15.61 -0.61
CA ASN A 180 9.72 -15.29 -0.68
C ASN A 180 9.35 -14.18 0.33
N ASP A 181 10.16 -13.12 0.33
CA ASP A 181 10.03 -12.01 1.26
C ASP A 181 9.34 -10.80 0.60
N ASN A 182 8.05 -10.74 0.90
CA ASN A 182 7.07 -9.70 0.64
C ASN A 182 7.63 -8.25 0.69
N LYS A 183 7.90 -7.65 -0.47
CA LYS A 183 8.35 -6.25 -0.62
C LYS A 183 7.32 -5.18 -0.19
N ASN A 184 6.13 -5.56 0.28
CA ASN A 184 5.06 -4.61 0.67
C ASN A 184 4.86 -4.46 2.19
N THR A 185 5.67 -5.14 3.00
CA THR A 185 5.84 -4.89 4.45
C THR A 185 7.17 -4.22 4.77
N GLN A 186 8.01 -4.04 3.75
CA GLN A 186 9.35 -3.51 3.87
C GLN A 186 9.30 -1.99 3.75
N ILE A 187 9.58 -1.31 4.86
CA ILE A 187 9.86 0.13 4.82
C ILE A 187 11.11 0.32 3.96
N MET A 188 11.01 1.19 2.96
CA MET A 188 12.08 1.53 2.02
C MET A 188 12.24 3.04 1.97
N LEU A 189 13.48 3.48 1.70
CA LEU A 189 13.81 4.88 1.47
C LEU A 189 13.51 5.21 0.00
N ILE A 190 12.64 6.21 -0.25
CA ILE A 190 12.23 6.64 -1.59
C ILE A 190 13.17 7.71 -2.13
N SER A 191 13.32 8.81 -1.40
CA SER A 191 14.07 10.00 -1.82
C SER A 191 14.75 10.69 -0.63
N ILE A 192 15.81 11.43 -0.93
CA ILE A 192 16.29 12.53 -0.08
C ILE A 192 15.57 13.77 -0.63
N ASP A 193 14.68 14.38 0.15
CA ASP A 193 13.96 15.58 -0.29
C ASP A 193 14.94 16.76 -0.27
N SER A 194 15.66 17.01 -1.37
CA SER A 194 16.65 18.10 -1.51
C SER A 194 16.05 19.48 -1.28
N ASP A 195 14.75 19.63 -1.52
CA ASP A 195 14.01 20.90 -1.44
C ASP A 195 13.52 21.20 -0.01
N GLU A 196 13.66 20.25 0.93
CA GLU A 196 13.24 20.38 2.33
C GLU A 196 14.40 20.28 3.33
N VAL A 197 15.64 20.24 2.84
CA VAL A 197 16.82 20.39 3.69
C VAL A 197 16.81 21.82 4.25
N THR A 198 16.44 21.96 5.53
CA THR A 198 16.32 23.27 6.17
C THR A 198 17.67 23.99 6.15
N GLN A 199 17.65 25.29 5.82
CA GLN A 199 18.87 26.08 5.88
C GLN A 199 19.36 26.14 7.34
N PRO A 200 20.66 25.91 7.58
CA PRO A 200 21.22 25.94 8.92
C PRO A 200 21.01 27.33 9.54
N ARG A 201 20.73 27.38 10.85
CA ARG A 201 20.43 28.62 11.58
C ARG A 201 21.51 29.70 11.44
N ASN A 202 22.77 29.32 11.22
CA ASN A 202 23.92 30.20 10.96
C ASN A 202 23.99 31.45 11.86
N ASP A 203 23.52 31.32 13.11
CA ASP A 203 23.40 32.39 14.10
C ASP A 203 24.59 32.45 15.08
N GLY A 204 25.61 31.61 14.86
CA GLY A 204 26.84 31.56 15.65
C GLY A 204 26.71 30.78 16.97
N ALA A 205 25.54 30.22 17.28
CA ALA A 205 25.39 29.31 18.41
C ALA A 205 26.03 27.94 18.11
N PRO A 206 26.53 27.20 19.12
CA PRO A 206 27.04 25.84 18.92
C PRO A 206 25.99 24.94 18.24
N GLY A 207 26.30 24.42 17.06
CA GLY A 207 25.39 23.59 16.25
C GLY A 207 24.55 24.35 15.22
N SER A 208 24.73 25.67 15.06
CA SER A 208 23.98 26.50 14.11
C SER A 208 24.21 26.15 12.63
N ALA A 209 25.24 25.35 12.32
CA ALA A 209 25.61 24.92 10.97
C ALA A 209 25.06 23.52 10.59
N LEU A 210 24.25 22.91 11.46
CA LEU A 210 23.76 21.54 11.28
C LEU A 210 22.40 21.53 10.59
N TYR A 211 22.23 20.60 9.65
CA TYR A 211 21.02 20.46 8.84
C TYR A 211 20.05 19.47 9.51
N GLU A 212 18.74 19.70 9.36
CA GLU A 212 17.76 18.61 9.49
C GLU A 212 17.63 17.96 8.11
N VAL A 213 17.94 16.67 8.04
CA VAL A 213 17.91 15.92 6.77
C VAL A 213 16.75 14.92 6.78
N PRO A 214 15.61 15.24 6.13
CA PRO A 214 14.48 14.33 6.04
C PRO A 214 14.69 13.29 4.93
N PHE A 215 14.50 12.02 5.29
CA PHE A 215 14.47 10.89 4.38
C PHE A 215 13.06 10.36 4.26
N ARG A 216 12.53 10.37 3.05
CA ARG A 216 11.15 9.95 2.80
C ARG A 216 11.05 8.44 2.69
N LEU A 217 10.09 7.88 3.42
CA LEU A 217 9.75 6.46 3.40
C LEU A 217 8.62 6.20 2.40
N ASN A 218 8.52 4.95 1.97
CA ASN A 218 7.44 4.49 1.09
C ASN A 218 6.07 4.40 1.75
N HIS A 219 6.00 4.44 3.07
CA HIS A 219 4.77 4.57 3.84
C HIS A 219 5.09 5.00 5.28
N TYR A 220 4.05 5.42 6.01
CA TYR A 220 4.13 5.68 7.44
C TYR A 220 4.47 4.38 8.21
N PRO A 221 5.57 4.33 8.99
CA PRO A 221 5.87 3.18 9.84
C PRO A 221 4.96 3.18 11.07
N ASN A 222 4.41 2.02 11.46
CA ASN A 222 3.65 1.92 12.71
C ASN A 222 4.55 2.01 13.96
N ARG A 223 3.94 2.17 15.13
CA ARG A 223 4.63 2.37 16.41
C ARG A 223 5.68 1.29 16.72
N THR A 224 5.35 0.02 16.46
CA THR A 224 6.27 -1.11 16.72
C THR A 224 7.50 -1.03 15.82
N TRP A 225 7.31 -0.76 14.53
CA TRP A 225 8.42 -0.59 13.60
C TRP A 225 9.28 0.64 13.98
N GLN A 226 8.65 1.76 14.33
CA GLN A 226 9.35 2.98 14.77
C GLN A 226 10.26 2.71 15.97
N GLN A 227 9.77 1.97 16.97
CA GLN A 227 10.55 1.60 18.15
C GLN A 227 11.75 0.72 17.80
N LEU A 228 11.54 -0.29 16.96
CA LEU A 228 12.62 -1.17 16.49
C LEU A 228 13.67 -0.39 15.68
N PHE A 229 13.23 0.52 14.80
CA PHE A 229 14.13 1.37 14.03
C PHE A 229 15.00 2.24 14.93
N LEU A 230 14.40 2.96 15.89
CA LEU A 230 15.15 3.84 16.79
C LEU A 230 16.13 3.05 17.67
N ALA A 231 15.77 1.84 18.09
CA ALA A 231 16.68 0.94 18.81
C ALA A 231 17.85 0.49 17.92
N ASN A 232 17.56 0.05 16.69
CA ASN A 232 18.57 -0.38 15.73
C ASN A 232 19.45 0.80 15.25
N TRP A 233 18.93 2.03 15.19
CA TRP A 233 19.75 3.21 14.88
C TRP A 233 20.69 3.57 16.03
N ARG A 234 20.26 3.41 17.29
CA ARG A 234 21.14 3.64 18.45
C ARG A 234 22.34 2.70 18.48
N SER A 235 22.15 1.45 18.05
CA SER A 235 23.19 0.43 18.00
C SER A 235 23.05 -0.42 16.73
N PRO A 236 23.49 0.10 15.57
CA PRO A 236 23.37 -0.58 14.29
C PRO A 236 24.33 -1.78 14.19
N SER A 237 23.98 -2.75 13.36
CA SER A 237 24.80 -3.95 13.12
C SER A 237 26.14 -3.64 12.44
N GLN A 238 26.20 -2.54 11.69
CA GLN A 238 27.41 -2.00 11.07
C GLN A 238 27.38 -0.47 11.14
N PHE A 239 28.47 0.14 11.62
CA PHE A 239 28.61 1.59 11.69
C PHE A 239 30.07 2.03 11.63
N THR A 240 30.27 3.31 11.30
CA THR A 240 31.58 3.97 11.35
C THR A 240 31.78 4.68 12.69
N LEU A 241 33.02 5.07 13.01
CA LEU A 241 33.30 5.87 14.22
C LEU A 241 32.55 7.22 14.26
N MET A 242 32.06 7.71 13.11
CA MET A 242 31.26 8.94 13.01
C MET A 242 29.77 8.73 13.31
N HIS A 243 29.34 7.50 13.63
CA HIS A 243 27.93 7.21 13.91
C HIS A 243 27.45 7.83 15.22
N ARG A 244 26.25 8.40 15.19
CA ARG A 244 25.61 9.04 16.35
C ARG A 244 24.23 8.43 16.54
N GLY A 245 24.04 7.72 17.64
CA GLY A 245 22.80 6.98 17.90
C GLY A 245 21.59 7.85 18.28
N ASN A 246 21.79 9.11 18.63
CA ASN A 246 20.77 10.00 19.17
C ASN A 246 20.21 11.04 18.18
N ILE A 247 20.72 11.07 16.93
CA ILE A 247 20.33 12.09 15.94
C ILE A 247 19.10 11.71 15.10
N ALA A 248 18.62 10.46 15.16
CA ALA A 248 17.48 10.04 14.35
C ALA A 248 16.14 10.21 15.09
N LYS A 249 15.16 10.76 14.39
CA LYS A 249 13.76 10.86 14.80
C LYS A 249 12.85 10.37 13.66
N ILE A 250 11.62 10.01 13.98
CA ILE A 250 10.60 9.66 12.98
C ILE A 250 9.43 10.63 13.15
N SER A 251 8.98 11.22 12.04
CA SER A 251 7.80 12.06 11.98
C SER A 251 7.05 11.77 10.68
N GLY A 252 5.77 11.39 10.78
CA GLY A 252 5.02 10.99 9.58
C GLY A 252 5.70 9.84 8.82
N ASP A 253 5.77 9.97 7.50
CA ASP A 253 6.47 9.06 6.58
C ASP A 253 7.98 9.39 6.44
N ARG A 254 8.58 10.07 7.43
CA ARG A 254 9.97 10.57 7.32
C ARG A 254 10.83 10.13 8.49
N ILE A 255 12.07 9.77 8.18
CA ILE A 255 13.17 9.70 9.15
C ILE A 255 13.92 11.01 9.06
N ILE A 256 14.12 11.68 10.18
CA ILE A 256 14.83 12.96 10.24
C ILE A 256 16.14 12.72 10.99
N LEU A 257 17.27 13.04 10.35
CA LEU A 257 18.56 13.12 11.03
C LEU A 257 18.82 14.57 11.41
N ASP A 258 18.88 14.83 12.71
CA ASP A 258 19.00 16.15 13.33
C ASP A 258 20.37 16.29 13.99
N GLY A 259 21.16 17.26 13.53
CA GLY A 259 22.51 17.50 14.04
C GLY A 259 23.64 16.90 13.21
N THR A 260 23.46 16.74 11.89
CA THR A 260 24.48 16.20 10.96
C THR A 260 24.71 17.13 9.78
N THR A 261 25.86 17.01 9.11
CA THR A 261 26.09 17.71 7.82
C THR A 261 25.63 16.85 6.64
N ILE A 262 25.43 17.47 5.48
CA ILE A 262 25.07 16.77 4.23
C ILE A 262 26.20 15.84 3.78
N GLU A 263 27.46 16.23 4.01
CA GLU A 263 28.64 15.42 3.71
C GLU A 263 28.69 14.18 4.59
N GLU A 264 28.47 14.33 5.91
CA GLU A 264 28.38 13.19 6.84
C GLU A 264 27.23 12.24 6.47
N VAL A 265 26.11 12.80 6.02
CA VAL A 265 24.98 12.03 5.50
C VAL A 265 25.39 11.20 4.28
N ARG A 266 25.99 11.84 3.28
CA ARG A 266 26.40 11.19 2.02
C ARG A 266 27.45 10.11 2.28
N ASP A 267 28.46 10.43 3.08
CA ASP A 267 29.68 9.64 3.20
C ASP A 267 29.55 8.52 4.26
N TYR A 268 28.69 8.70 5.28
CA TYR A 268 28.57 7.76 6.40
C TYR A 268 27.12 7.36 6.75
N HIS A 269 26.25 8.32 7.06
CA HIS A 269 24.96 8.00 7.67
C HIS A 269 23.97 7.35 6.69
N LEU A 270 24.01 7.66 5.40
CA LEU A 270 23.11 7.05 4.40
C LEU A 270 23.32 5.53 4.29
N LYS A 271 24.59 5.07 4.35
CA LYS A 271 24.89 3.63 4.35
C LYS A 271 24.35 2.96 5.60
N THR A 272 24.62 3.56 6.77
CA THR A 272 24.15 3.06 8.07
C THR A 272 22.61 3.02 8.11
N LEU A 273 21.95 4.04 7.58
CA LEU A 273 20.49 4.15 7.51
C LEU A 273 19.87 3.01 6.70
N LYS A 274 20.44 2.69 5.53
CA LYS A 274 19.97 1.56 4.71
C LYS A 274 20.07 0.23 5.46
N ILE A 275 21.17 0.00 6.17
CA ILE A 275 21.40 -1.22 6.96
C ILE A 275 20.38 -1.31 8.10
N VAL A 276 20.19 -0.23 8.86
CA VAL A 276 19.23 -0.17 9.97
C VAL A 276 17.80 -0.40 9.49
N ILE A 277 17.41 0.14 8.34
CA ILE A 277 16.08 -0.10 7.75
C ILE A 277 15.92 -1.60 7.40
N GLN A 278 16.93 -2.21 6.79
CA GLN A 278 16.90 -3.63 6.44
C GLN A 278 16.78 -4.53 7.67
N ASP A 279 17.60 -4.28 8.70
CA ASP A 279 17.57 -5.04 9.95
C ASP A 279 16.23 -4.87 10.68
N THR A 280 15.70 -3.65 10.70
CA THR A 280 14.38 -3.36 11.29
C THR A 280 13.28 -4.13 10.59
N ASN A 281 13.26 -4.13 9.25
CA ASN A 281 12.28 -4.89 8.48
C ASN A 281 12.36 -6.39 8.77
N LYS A 282 13.58 -6.94 8.86
CA LYS A 282 13.81 -8.35 9.18
C LYS A 282 13.31 -8.71 10.59
N GLN A 283 13.60 -7.86 11.57
CA GLN A 283 13.13 -8.05 12.95
C GLN A 283 11.61 -7.92 13.05
N TYR A 284 11.04 -6.90 12.43
CA TYR A 284 9.60 -6.66 12.42
C TYR A 284 8.84 -7.84 11.79
N LYS A 285 9.33 -8.36 10.66
CA LYS A 285 8.76 -9.56 10.02
C LYS A 285 8.75 -10.77 10.95
N ARG A 286 9.84 -11.02 11.68
CA ARG A 286 9.93 -12.12 12.65
C ARG A 286 8.91 -11.98 13.78
N LEU A 287 8.69 -10.77 14.28
CA LEU A 287 7.69 -10.50 15.32
C LEU A 287 6.27 -10.77 14.81
N MET A 288 5.94 -10.33 13.60
CA MET A 288 4.60 -10.56 13.02
C MET A 288 4.30 -12.04 12.83
N ILE A 289 5.29 -12.82 12.33
CA ILE A 289 5.14 -14.28 12.19
C ILE A 289 4.87 -14.94 13.55
N LYS A 290 5.62 -14.54 14.58
CA LYS A 290 5.48 -15.10 15.93
C LYS A 290 4.11 -14.77 16.54
N GLU A 291 3.62 -13.55 16.36
CA GLU A 291 2.31 -13.15 16.87
C GLU A 291 1.17 -13.89 16.14
N GLN A 292 1.27 -14.07 14.83
CA GLN A 292 0.29 -14.82 14.05
C GLN A 292 0.21 -16.28 14.52
N GLN A 293 1.36 -16.95 14.69
CA GLN A 293 1.41 -18.33 15.18
C GLN A 293 0.78 -18.47 16.56
N ARG A 294 0.96 -17.48 17.43
CA ARG A 294 0.35 -17.45 18.76
C ARG A 294 -1.17 -17.31 18.67
N LEU A 295 -1.67 -16.41 17.83
CA LEU A 295 -3.12 -16.22 17.62
C LEU A 295 -3.77 -17.48 17.05
N ASP A 296 -3.13 -18.13 16.08
CA ASP A 296 -3.62 -19.37 15.48
C ASP A 296 -3.69 -20.49 16.53
N HIS A 297 -2.67 -20.59 17.39
CA HIS A 297 -2.64 -21.56 18.49
C HIS A 297 -3.74 -21.31 19.53
N ASP A 298 -3.93 -20.05 19.95
CA ASP A 298 -4.96 -19.66 20.90
C ASP A 298 -6.37 -19.95 20.34
N LEU A 299 -6.56 -19.74 19.03
CA LEU A 299 -7.80 -20.03 18.33
C LEU A 299 -8.06 -21.55 18.23
N GLU A 300 -7.02 -22.34 17.95
CA GLU A 300 -7.10 -23.80 17.94
C GLU A 300 -7.50 -24.36 19.32
N ILE A 301 -6.92 -23.83 20.40
CA ILE A 301 -7.29 -24.21 21.78
C ILE A 301 -8.76 -23.88 22.06
N LYS A 302 -9.22 -22.67 21.70
CA LYS A 302 -10.63 -22.26 21.89
C LYS A 302 -11.59 -23.16 21.11
N ASN A 303 -11.25 -23.52 19.87
CA ASN A 303 -12.07 -24.40 19.05
C ASN A 303 -12.16 -25.80 19.67
N LYS A 304 -11.04 -26.39 20.10
CA LYS A 304 -11.02 -27.68 20.80
C LYS A 304 -11.85 -27.65 22.09
N GLN A 305 -11.78 -26.57 22.86
CA GLN A 305 -12.61 -26.40 24.05
C GLN A 305 -14.10 -26.34 23.70
N ARG A 306 -14.48 -25.57 22.67
CA ARG A 306 -15.86 -25.45 22.20
C ARG A 306 -16.42 -26.79 21.72
N ASP A 307 -15.63 -27.54 20.96
CA ASP A 307 -16.03 -28.85 20.44
C ASP A 307 -16.21 -29.88 21.56
N LYS A 308 -15.33 -29.84 22.58
CA LYS A 308 -15.47 -30.67 23.79
C LYS A 308 -16.72 -30.32 24.61
N VAL A 309 -17.04 -29.03 24.78
CA VAL A 309 -18.27 -28.61 25.46
C VAL A 309 -19.50 -29.10 24.68
N ARG A 310 -19.47 -28.97 23.35
CA ARG A 310 -20.55 -29.40 22.47
C ARG A 310 -20.77 -30.91 22.51
N SER A 311 -19.71 -31.73 22.57
CA SER A 311 -19.84 -33.18 22.69
C SER A 311 -20.50 -33.58 24.00
N VAL A 312 -20.07 -33.00 25.13
CA VAL A 312 -20.66 -33.28 26.46
C VAL A 312 -22.15 -32.90 26.53
N ILE A 313 -22.55 -31.77 25.91
CA ILE A 313 -23.97 -31.37 25.85
C ILE A 313 -24.81 -32.37 25.05
N ASN A 314 -24.27 -32.93 23.96
CA ASN A 314 -24.99 -33.93 23.17
C ASN A 314 -25.18 -35.25 23.95
N ASP A 315 -24.20 -35.62 24.78
CA ASP A 315 -24.25 -36.84 25.60
C ASP A 315 -25.25 -36.73 26.79
N LEU A 316 -25.64 -35.50 27.17
CA LEU A 316 -26.57 -35.22 28.27
C LEU A 316 -28.05 -35.11 27.84
N ARG A 317 -28.39 -35.49 26.60
CA ARG A 317 -29.78 -35.43 26.13
C ARG A 317 -30.65 -36.50 26.82
N PHE A 318 -31.55 -36.05 27.69
CA PHE A 318 -32.75 -36.74 28.13
C PHE A 318 -33.85 -36.65 27.07
#